data_AF-A0A820DFE5-F1
#
_entry.id   AF-A0A820DFE5-F1
#
_cell.length_a   1.000
_cell.length_b   1.000
_cell.length_c   1.000
_cell.angle_alpha   90.00
_cell.angle_beta   90.00
_cell.angle_gamma   90.00
#
_symmetry.space_group_name_H-M   'P 1'
#
loop_
_entity.id
_entity.type
_entity.pdbx_description
1 polymer ?
#
loop_
_entity_poly.entity_id
_entity_poly.type
_entity_poly.pdbx_seq_one_letter_code
_entity_poly.pdbx_strand_id
1 'polypeptide(L)'
;KSKCYKAIGDCYCQLGDNKEALKNYTLALNENIHLRPDEHINILVCTGKILEATNQSEAALSEYIKAAEICQNELPNANSNDIVEIEECIKRVTSRLCPPDT
;
A
#
# COMPACT_ATOMS: atom_id res chain seq x y z
N LYS A 1 7.08 -11.55 14.14
CA LYS A 1 5.70 -11.90 13.74
C LYS A 1 5.24 -11.07 12.54
N SER A 2 5.43 -9.74 12.55
CA SER A 2 5.08 -8.86 11.41
C SER A 2 5.58 -9.35 10.03
N LYS A 3 6.86 -9.75 9.92
CA LYS A 3 7.41 -10.28 8.66
C LYS A 3 6.74 -11.56 8.16
N CYS A 4 6.35 -12.45 9.09
CA CYS A 4 5.60 -13.65 8.74
C CYS A 4 4.20 -13.29 8.23
N TYR A 5 3.52 -12.37 8.90
CA TYR A 5 2.22 -11.87 8.43
C TYR A 5 2.34 -11.17 7.07
N LYS A 6 3.38 -10.36 6.83
CA LYS A 6 3.66 -9.80 5.50
C LYS A 6 3.77 -10.91 4.46
N ALA A 7 4.62 -11.91 4.69
CA ALA A 7 4.84 -12.99 3.74
C ALA A 7 3.55 -13.79 3.47
N ILE A 8 2.75 -14.06 4.49
CA ILE A 8 1.45 -14.72 4.34
C ILE A 8 0.49 -13.83 3.52
N GLY A 9 0.47 -12.52 3.79
CA GLY A 9 -0.30 -11.54 3.04
C GLY A 9 0.09 -11.52 1.55
N ASP A 10 1.40 -11.53 1.27
CA ASP A 10 1.94 -11.61 -0.10
C ASP A 10 1.50 -12.89 -0.81
N CYS A 11 1.53 -14.04 -0.12
CA CYS A 11 1.03 -15.30 -0.67
C CYS A 11 -0.46 -15.23 -1.01
N TYR A 12 -1.30 -14.74 -0.10
CA TYR A 12 -2.74 -14.60 -0.38
C TYR A 12 -3.03 -13.58 -1.48
N CYS A 13 -2.26 -12.49 -1.54
CA CYS A 13 -2.35 -11.51 -2.62
C CYS A 13 -2.05 -12.14 -3.98
N GLN A 14 -1.01 -12.99 -4.06
CA GLN A 14 -0.68 -13.73 -5.28
C GLN A 14 -1.75 -14.77 -5.65
N LEU A 15 -2.44 -15.34 -4.66
CA LEU A 15 -3.57 -16.25 -4.86
C LEU A 15 -4.88 -15.53 -5.22
N GLY A 16 -4.90 -14.19 -5.19
CA GLY A 16 -6.10 -13.38 -5.40
C GLY A 16 -7.09 -13.40 -4.23
N ASP A 17 -6.72 -13.97 -3.08
CA ASP A 17 -7.52 -13.89 -1.86
C ASP A 17 -7.28 -12.55 -1.16
N ASN A 18 -7.92 -11.52 -1.71
CA ASN A 18 -7.83 -10.15 -1.24
C ASN A 18 -8.21 -10.01 0.24
N LYS A 19 -9.15 -10.83 0.74
CA LYS A 19 -9.63 -10.73 2.12
C LYS A 19 -8.57 -11.22 3.11
N GLU A 20 -8.00 -12.41 2.87
CA GLU A 20 -6.94 -12.92 3.74
C GLU A 20 -5.63 -12.14 3.56
N ALA A 21 -5.36 -11.60 2.37
CA ALA A 21 -4.23 -10.70 2.15
C ALA A 21 -4.33 -9.45 3.04
N LEU A 22 -5.45 -8.72 2.98
CA LEU A 22 -5.68 -7.52 3.79
C LEU A 22 -5.57 -7.81 5.29
N LYS A 23 -6.18 -8.90 5.76
CA LYS A 23 -6.12 -9.32 7.17
C LYS A 23 -4.68 -9.52 7.64
N ASN A 24 -3.86 -10.20 6.85
CA ASN A 24 -2.46 -10.44 7.21
C ASN A 24 -1.61 -9.17 7.11
N TYR A 25 -1.85 -8.31 6.13
CA TYR A 25 -1.22 -6.99 6.06
C TYR A 25 -1.56 -6.11 7.25
N THR A 26 -2.83 -6.05 7.67
CA THR A 26 -3.23 -5.33 8.91
C THR A 26 -2.52 -5.88 10.14
N LEU A 27 -2.42 -7.21 10.28
CA LEU A 27 -1.67 -7.82 11.39
C LEU A 27 -0.18 -7.47 11.34
N ALA A 28 0.42 -7.40 10.14
CA ALA A 28 1.82 -7.01 9.97
C ALA A 28 2.05 -5.56 10.41
N LEU A 29 1.18 -4.63 9.98
CA LEU A 29 1.22 -3.22 10.31
C LEU A 29 0.98 -2.95 11.80
N ASN A 30 0.01 -3.63 12.42
CA ASN A 30 -0.30 -3.47 13.85
C ASN A 30 0.86 -3.91 14.74
N GLU A 31 1.59 -4.95 14.34
CA GLU A 31 2.71 -5.46 15.12
C GLU A 31 3.95 -4.56 15.04
N ASN A 32 4.10 -3.73 13.99
CA ASN A 32 5.11 -2.68 13.62
C ASN A 32 6.59 -2.75 14.10
N ILE A 33 6.93 -3.49 15.16
CA ILE A 33 8.19 -3.49 15.90
C ILE A 33 9.39 -4.01 15.07
N HIS A 34 9.15 -4.63 13.91
CA HIS A 34 10.20 -5.26 13.10
C HIS A 34 10.10 -5.01 11.59
N LEU A 35 9.21 -4.15 11.12
CA LEU A 35 9.15 -3.80 9.70
C LEU A 35 10.15 -2.67 9.42
N ARG A 36 10.98 -2.85 8.41
CA ARG A 36 11.77 -1.74 7.87
C ARG A 36 10.86 -0.79 7.07
N PRO A 37 11.26 0.47 6.86
CA PRO A 37 10.46 1.42 6.08
C PRO A 37 10.05 0.89 4.68
N ASP A 38 10.94 0.20 3.97
CA ASP A 38 10.66 -0.41 2.67
C ASP A 38 9.57 -1.50 2.75
N GLU A 39 9.59 -2.33 3.80
CA GLU A 39 8.59 -3.35 4.02
C GLU A 39 7.23 -2.73 4.38
N HIS A 40 7.24 -1.64 5.16
CA HIS A 40 6.04 -0.91 5.53
C HIS A 40 5.38 -0.26 4.29
N ILE A 41 6.17 0.43 3.47
CA ILE A 41 5.73 1.02 2.20
C ILE A 41 5.14 -0.06 1.30
N ASN A 42 5.84 -1.19 1.14
CA ASN A 42 5.37 -2.29 0.31
C ASN A 42 3.99 -2.82 0.74
N ILE A 43 3.79 -3.01 2.05
CA ILE A 43 2.50 -3.47 2.59
C ILE A 43 1.38 -2.44 2.30
N LEU A 44 1.65 -1.14 2.49
CA LEU A 44 0.68 -0.07 2.23
C LEU A 44 0.31 0.02 0.74
N VAL A 45 1.28 -0.08 -0.15
CA VAL A 45 1.04 -0.11 -1.61
C VAL A 45 0.22 -1.33 -2.01
N CYS A 46 0.56 -2.52 -1.52
CA CYS A 46 -0.23 -3.74 -1.79
C CYS A 46 -1.65 -3.62 -1.26
N THR A 47 -1.82 -3.08 -0.05
CA THR A 47 -3.14 -2.82 0.55
C THR A 47 -3.94 -1.84 -0.32
N GLY A 48 -3.33 -0.73 -0.75
CA GLY A 48 -3.95 0.25 -1.64
C GLY A 48 -4.40 -0.36 -2.97
N LYS A 49 -3.58 -1.22 -3.59
CA LYS A 49 -3.93 -1.93 -4.83
C LYS A 49 -5.13 -2.85 -4.66
N ILE A 50 -5.18 -3.59 -3.56
CA ILE A 50 -6.32 -4.46 -3.25
C ILE A 50 -7.59 -3.63 -3.05
N LEU A 51 -7.51 -2.54 -2.28
CA LEU A 51 -8.64 -1.64 -2.03
C LEU A 51 -9.14 -0.97 -3.33
N GLU A 52 -8.22 -0.60 -4.23
CA GLU A 52 -8.56 -0.08 -5.54
C GLU A 52 -9.30 -1.11 -6.38
N ALA A 53 -8.83 -2.36 -6.38
CA ALA A 53 -9.48 -3.48 -7.09
C ALA A 53 -10.87 -3.82 -6.52
N THR A 54 -11.15 -3.49 -5.26
CA THR A 54 -12.46 -3.66 -4.61
C THR A 54 -13.34 -2.41 -4.65
N ASN A 55 -13.00 -1.41 -5.48
CA ASN A 55 -13.70 -0.12 -5.62
C ASN A 55 -13.73 0.74 -4.33
N GLN A 56 -12.80 0.50 -3.39
CA GLN A 56 -12.64 1.30 -2.18
C GLN A 56 -11.61 2.42 -2.41
N SER A 57 -11.85 3.25 -3.41
CA SER A 57 -10.89 4.25 -3.92
C SER A 57 -10.41 5.25 -2.86
N GLU A 58 -11.28 5.73 -1.98
CA GLU A 58 -10.88 6.67 -0.91
C GLU A 58 -9.94 6.01 0.10
N ALA A 59 -10.22 4.76 0.48
CA ALA A 59 -9.35 3.99 1.36
C ALA A 59 -8.02 3.66 0.69
N ALA A 60 -8.05 3.28 -0.60
CA ALA A 60 -6.84 3.06 -1.39
C ALA A 60 -5.96 4.31 -1.44
N LEU A 61 -6.55 5.48 -1.69
CA LEU A 61 -5.85 6.76 -1.70
C LEU A 61 -5.20 7.07 -0.34
N SER A 62 -5.91 6.80 0.75
CA SER A 62 -5.35 6.97 2.10
C SER A 62 -4.12 6.11 2.34
N GLU A 63 -4.14 4.84 1.91
CA GLU A 63 -2.99 3.95 2.06
C GLU A 63 -1.80 4.39 1.18
N TYR A 64 -2.05 4.84 -0.05
CA TYR A 64 -0.98 5.36 -0.92
C TYR A 64 -0.35 6.66 -0.36
N ILE A 65 -1.15 7.55 0.23
CA ILE A 65 -0.63 8.77 0.87
C ILE A 65 0.27 8.41 2.06
N LYS A 66 -0.16 7.48 2.93
CA LYS A 66 0.69 7.00 4.04
C LYS A 66 2.00 6.41 3.53
N ALA A 67 1.96 5.65 2.43
CA ALA A 67 3.16 5.09 1.83
C ALA A 67 4.11 6.20 1.34
N ALA A 68 3.58 7.24 0.68
CA ALA A 68 4.35 8.39 0.23
C ALA A 68 5.00 9.15 1.40
N GLU A 69 4.25 9.38 2.48
CA GLU A 69 4.75 10.05 3.69
C GLU A 69 5.93 9.30 4.32
N ILE A 70 5.81 7.98 4.48
CA ILE A 70 6.92 7.17 5.02
C ILE A 70 8.11 7.20 4.07
N CYS A 71 7.87 7.10 2.76
CA CYS A 71 8.94 7.13 1.78
C CYS A 71 9.72 8.46 1.83
N GLN A 72 9.03 9.60 1.93
CA GLN A 72 9.66 10.92 2.00
C GLN A 72 10.43 11.13 3.32
N ASN A 73 9.89 10.64 4.44
CA ASN A 73 10.46 10.88 5.76
C ASN A 73 11.62 9.93 6.11
N GLU A 74 11.47 8.65 5.81
CA GLU A 74 12.38 7.58 6.29
C GLU A 74 13.36 7.12 5.21
N LEU A 75 13.07 7.38 3.94
CA LEU A 75 13.91 7.00 2.81
C LEU A 75 14.13 8.18 1.86
N PRO A 76 14.84 9.25 2.29
CA PRO A 76 15.14 10.39 1.42
C PRO A 76 16.00 10.02 0.20
N ASN A 77 16.66 8.85 0.23
CA ASN A 77 17.39 8.26 -0.89
C ASN A 77 16.68 7.03 -1.50
N ALA A 78 15.40 6.82 -1.19
CA ALA A 78 14.62 5.74 -1.80
C ALA A 78 14.76 5.79 -3.31
N ASN A 79 14.86 4.60 -3.88
CA ASN A 79 14.92 4.35 -5.31
C ASN A 79 13.82 5.17 -5.98
N SER A 80 14.18 5.98 -6.98
CA SER A 80 13.24 6.82 -7.75
C SER A 80 11.98 6.05 -8.20
N ASN A 81 12.07 4.74 -8.40
CA ASN A 81 10.99 3.92 -8.93
C ASN A 81 9.85 3.68 -7.92
N ASP A 82 10.15 3.49 -6.63
CA ASP A 82 9.11 3.20 -5.62
C ASP A 82 8.24 4.45 -5.37
N ILE A 83 8.87 5.63 -5.34
CA ILE A 83 8.18 6.92 -5.23
C ILE A 83 7.32 7.17 -6.47
N VAL A 84 7.87 6.95 -7.67
CA VAL A 84 7.13 7.13 -8.93
C VAL A 84 5.91 6.21 -8.99
N GLU A 85 6.04 4.95 -8.56
CA GLU A 85 4.90 4.02 -8.53
C GLU A 85 3.79 4.51 -7.58
N ILE A 86 4.17 4.99 -6.39
CA ILE A 86 3.20 5.52 -5.40
C ILE A 86 2.51 6.77 -5.97
N GLU A 87 3.26 7.70 -6.56
CA GLU A 87 2.72 8.92 -7.18
C GLU A 87 1.76 8.61 -8.34
N GLU A 88 2.11 7.63 -9.18
CA GLU A 88 1.23 7.16 -10.26
C GLU A 88 -0.07 6.56 -9.70
N CYS A 89 0.01 5.76 -8.64
CA CYS A 89 -1.16 5.21 -7.97
C CYS A 89 -2.06 6.31 -7.38
N ILE A 90 -1.48 7.30 -6.70
CA ILE A 90 -2.19 8.47 -6.17
C ILE A 90 -2.88 9.21 -7.31
N LYS A 91 -2.16 9.56 -8.38
CA LYS A 91 -2.72 10.28 -9.53
C LYS A 91 -3.87 9.53 -10.19
N ARG A 92 -3.71 8.21 -10.36
CA ARG A 92 -4.73 7.33 -10.94
C ARG A 92 -6.00 7.27 -10.10
N VAL A 93 -5.89 7.16 -8.77
CA VAL A 93 -7.06 7.09 -7.90
C VAL A 93 -7.73 8.45 -7.76
N THR A 94 -6.94 9.52 -7.63
CA THR A 94 -7.47 10.90 -7.55
C THR A 94 -8.25 11.28 -8.80
N SER A 95 -7.78 10.92 -10.01
CA SER A 95 -8.52 11.20 -11.25
C SER A 95 -9.84 10.44 -11.38
N ARG A 96 -9.96 9.27 -10.73
CA ARG A 96 -11.24 8.53 -10.66
C ARG A 96 -12.22 9.14 -9.66
N LEU A 97 -11.71 9.68 -8.54
CA LEU A 97 -12.52 10.31 -7.50
C LEU A 97 -13.01 11.70 -7.90
N CYS A 98 -12.16 12.48 -8.57
CA CYS A 98 -12.47 13.79 -9.12
C CYS A 98 -12.27 13.77 -10.64
N PRO A 99 -13.22 13.24 -11.43
CA PRO A 99 -13.15 13.36 -12.87
C PRO A 99 -13.16 14.84 -13.25
N PRO A 100 -12.38 15.27 -14.26
CA PRO A 100 -12.45 16.64 -14.75
C PRO A 100 -13.90 16.94 -15.17
N ASP A 101 -14.42 18.09 -14.74
CA ASP A 101 -15.77 18.55 -15.08
C ASP A 101 -15.96 18.45 -16.61
N THR A 102 -16.85 17.57 -17.05
CA THR A 102 -17.28 17.43 -18.46
C THR A 102 -18.17 18.58 -18.89
#